data_AF-A0AA35JL39-F1
#
_entry.id   AF-A0AA35JL39-F1
#
_cell.length_a   1.000
_cell.length_b   1.000
_cell.length_c   1.000
_cell.angle_alpha   90.00
_cell.angle_beta   90.00
_cell.angle_gamma   90.00
#
_symmetry.space_group_name_H-M   'P 1'
#
loop_
_entity.id
_entity.type
_entity.pdbx_description
1 polymer ?
#
loop_
_entity_poly.entity_id
_entity_poly.type
_entity_poly.pdbx_seq_one_letter_code
_entity_poly.pdbx_strand_id
1 'polypeptide(L)'
;MYENKLWKTKYFFYGAWDCQEAFRIAILEPFSLKKDDDSKLKSFKDSVPYIEEALKVYFTEVDKQWKLFDTEKAWEPINLDETQLPKESYQSKFTWVLKRFFSHLFLPLILQCLYTIFITRHSCLLIRISHLGFVLLMYIYFFQNIRGASMKMEHKMQYLSTITNEQETGADGWNQVARRMNMYLFRQKVWKNEEFFFDGIDCQRFFERNFVGLLSSKRVTYSGVTIC
;
A
#
# COMPACT_ATOMS: atom_id res chain seq x y z
N MET A 1 -12.56 21.78 -24.79
CA MET A 1 -12.44 20.32 -25.06
C MET A 1 -13.77 19.63 -25.34
N TYR A 2 -14.84 19.80 -24.53
CA TYR A 2 -16.20 19.34 -24.89
C TYR A 2 -16.79 20.12 -26.07
N GLU A 3 -16.60 21.45 -26.10
CA GLU A 3 -17.05 22.33 -27.20
C GLU A 3 -16.35 22.04 -28.54
N ASN A 4 -15.17 21.42 -28.50
CA ASN A 4 -14.43 20.99 -29.71
C ASN A 4 -14.80 19.55 -30.14
N LYS A 5 -15.86 18.95 -29.58
CA LYS A 5 -16.32 17.56 -29.84
C LYS A 5 -15.28 16.46 -29.62
N LEU A 6 -14.17 16.74 -28.93
CA LEU A 6 -13.13 15.75 -28.63
C LEU A 6 -13.61 14.67 -27.64
N TRP A 7 -14.71 14.91 -26.91
CA TRP A 7 -15.25 14.01 -25.90
C TRP A 7 -16.78 14.02 -25.95
N LYS A 8 -17.41 12.87 -25.66
CA LYS A 8 -18.87 12.69 -25.79
C LYS A 8 -19.69 13.23 -24.62
N THR A 9 -19.08 13.50 -23.46
CA THR A 9 -19.78 13.90 -22.24
C THR A 9 -19.22 15.20 -21.66
N LYS A 10 -20.08 15.98 -20.99
CA LYS A 10 -19.67 17.20 -20.27
C LYS A 10 -18.83 16.91 -19.02
N TYR A 11 -18.93 15.69 -18.49
CA TYR A 11 -18.21 15.23 -17.31
C TYR A 11 -17.09 14.29 -17.73
N PHE A 12 -15.85 14.81 -17.74
CA PHE A 12 -14.66 14.04 -18.10
C PHE A 12 -14.13 13.21 -16.92
N PHE A 13 -14.23 13.75 -15.70
CA PHE A 13 -13.95 13.04 -14.45
C PHE A 13 -15.22 12.94 -13.62
N TYR A 14 -15.50 11.77 -13.04
CA TYR A 14 -16.68 11.56 -12.19
C TYR A 14 -16.44 12.04 -10.76
N GLY A 15 -15.19 11.94 -10.26
CA GLY A 15 -14.78 12.54 -8.99
C GLY A 15 -13.31 12.94 -8.95
N ALA A 16 -12.91 13.55 -7.83
CA ALA A 16 -11.52 13.96 -7.58
C ALA A 16 -10.53 12.78 -7.65
N TRP A 17 -10.99 11.58 -7.27
CA TRP A 17 -10.20 10.34 -7.38
C TRP A 17 -9.84 9.99 -8.83
N ASP A 18 -10.80 10.09 -9.76
CA ASP A 18 -10.55 9.77 -11.18
C ASP A 18 -9.59 10.79 -11.81
N CYS A 19 -9.70 12.06 -11.40
CA CYS A 19 -8.79 13.11 -11.81
C CYS A 19 -7.36 12.85 -11.29
N GLN A 20 -7.23 12.51 -10.00
CA GLN A 20 -5.94 12.20 -9.39
C GLN A 20 -5.29 10.97 -10.03
N GLU A 21 -6.07 9.91 -10.27
CA GLU A 21 -5.56 8.68 -10.86
C GLU A 21 -5.16 8.88 -12.32
N ALA A 22 -5.95 9.64 -13.09
CA ALA A 22 -5.60 10.01 -14.45
C ALA A 22 -4.31 10.87 -14.49
N PHE A 23 -4.19 11.85 -13.60
CA PHE A 23 -2.96 12.65 -13.47
C PHE A 23 -1.76 11.77 -13.11
N ARG A 24 -1.93 10.84 -12.17
CA ARG A 24 -0.88 9.92 -11.74
C ARG A 24 -0.36 9.05 -12.89
N ILE A 25 -1.26 8.38 -13.62
CA ILE A 25 -0.91 7.43 -14.67
C ILE A 25 -0.42 8.15 -15.94
N ALA A 26 -1.05 9.25 -16.32
CA ALA A 26 -0.78 9.91 -17.59
C ALA A 26 0.39 10.90 -17.51
N ILE A 27 0.59 11.55 -16.36
CA ILE A 27 1.54 12.65 -16.20
C ILE A 27 2.61 12.32 -15.16
N LEU A 28 2.24 12.00 -13.93
CA LEU A 28 3.24 11.86 -12.85
C LEU A 28 4.18 10.67 -13.08
N GLU A 29 3.65 9.47 -13.34
CA GLU A 29 4.44 8.24 -13.46
C GLU A 29 5.40 8.25 -14.66
N PRO A 30 4.99 8.62 -15.89
CA PRO A 30 5.88 8.64 -17.05
C PRO A 30 7.03 9.64 -16.92
N PHE A 31 6.73 10.85 -16.42
CA PHE A 31 7.71 11.93 -16.34
C PHE A 31 8.61 11.81 -15.09
N SER A 32 8.13 11.24 -13.98
CA SER A 32 8.95 11.03 -12.78
C SER A 32 9.92 9.86 -12.92
N LEU A 33 9.54 8.80 -13.65
CA LEU A 33 10.38 7.60 -13.82
C LEU A 33 11.42 7.71 -14.93
N LYS A 34 11.54 8.88 -15.60
CA LYS A 34 12.35 9.04 -16.84
C LYS A 34 12.16 7.87 -17.80
N LYS A 35 10.92 7.40 -17.97
CA LYS A 35 10.66 6.43 -19.03
C LYS A 35 10.64 7.22 -20.32
N ASP A 36 11.78 7.22 -21.00
CA ASP A 36 12.00 7.62 -22.39
C ASP A 36 11.14 6.75 -23.33
N ASP A 37 9.83 6.75 -23.11
CA ASP A 37 8.87 6.31 -24.09
C ASP A 37 8.70 7.51 -25.03
N ASP A 38 9.71 7.72 -25.88
CA ASP A 38 9.81 8.80 -26.88
C ASP A 38 8.52 8.94 -27.70
N SER A 39 7.74 7.86 -27.80
CA SER A 39 6.43 7.83 -28.44
C SER A 39 5.38 8.69 -27.73
N LYS A 40 5.31 8.66 -26.39
CA LYS A 40 4.38 9.49 -25.59
C LYS A 40 4.85 10.92 -25.51
N LEU A 41 6.15 11.17 -25.30
CA LEU A 41 6.69 12.52 -25.22
C LEU A 41 6.52 13.29 -26.54
N LYS A 42 6.68 12.61 -27.69
CA LYS A 42 6.37 13.18 -29.01
C LYS A 42 4.90 13.57 -29.19
N SER A 43 3.96 12.83 -28.58
CA SER A 43 2.53 13.14 -28.67
C SER A 43 2.15 14.40 -27.88
N PHE A 44 2.95 14.77 -26.87
CA PHE A 44 2.70 15.91 -26.00
C PHE A 44 3.51 17.16 -26.37
N LYS A 45 4.22 17.19 -27.51
CA LYS A 45 5.23 18.22 -27.86
C LYS A 45 4.79 19.67 -27.61
N ASP A 46 3.55 20.02 -27.93
CA ASP A 46 3.01 21.38 -27.73
C ASP A 46 2.47 21.64 -26.32
N SER A 47 2.30 20.58 -25.53
CA SER A 47 1.75 20.57 -24.17
C SER A 47 2.79 20.29 -23.08
N VAL A 48 4.04 20.02 -23.46
CA VAL A 48 5.18 19.85 -22.53
C VAL A 48 5.29 21.00 -21.52
N PRO A 49 5.17 22.29 -21.90
CA PRO A 49 5.27 23.38 -20.94
C PRO A 49 4.19 23.32 -19.84
N TYR A 50 2.96 22.96 -20.20
CA TYR A 50 1.85 22.83 -19.24
C TYR A 50 2.01 21.61 -18.34
N ILE A 51 2.58 20.52 -18.86
CA ILE A 51 2.88 19.32 -18.07
C ILE A 51 3.95 19.63 -17.03
N GLU A 52 5.03 20.31 -17.43
CA GLU A 52 6.09 20.74 -16.51
C GLU A 52 5.57 21.69 -15.43
N GLU A 53 4.71 22.65 -15.81
CA GLU A 53 4.07 23.55 -14.86
C GLU A 53 3.17 22.79 -13.87
N ALA A 54 2.35 21.86 -14.35
CA ALA A 54 1.50 21.03 -13.50
C ALA A 54 2.31 20.15 -12.53
N LEU A 55 3.40 19.55 -13.00
CA LEU A 55 4.34 18.80 -12.15
C LEU A 55 4.99 19.70 -11.10
N LYS A 56 5.41 20.91 -11.48
CA LYS A 56 6.00 21.88 -10.57
C LYS A 56 5.02 22.28 -9.47
N VAL A 57 3.76 22.58 -9.82
CA VAL A 57 2.71 22.88 -8.84
C VAL A 57 2.49 21.69 -7.91
N TYR A 58 2.38 20.48 -8.45
CA TYR A 58 2.21 19.26 -7.67
C TYR A 58 3.34 19.06 -6.66
N PHE A 59 4.60 19.07 -7.10
CA PHE A 59 5.74 18.88 -6.21
C PHE A 59 5.90 20.02 -5.20
N THR A 60 5.56 21.26 -5.57
CA THR A 60 5.59 22.40 -4.64
C THR A 60 4.57 22.21 -3.50
N GLU A 61 3.36 21.76 -3.82
CA GLU A 61 2.34 21.52 -2.79
C GLU A 61 2.70 20.30 -1.92
N VAL A 62 3.26 19.24 -2.50
CA VAL A 62 3.77 18.09 -1.74
C VAL A 62 4.89 18.51 -0.79
N ASP A 63 5.87 19.28 -1.27
CA ASP A 63 6.98 19.81 -0.46
C ASP A 63 6.48 20.71 0.68
N LYS A 64 5.50 21.57 0.39
CA LYS A 64 4.85 22.41 1.41
C LYS A 64 4.18 21.55 2.49
N GLN A 65 3.43 20.51 2.11
CA GLN A 65 2.83 19.59 3.07
C GLN A 65 3.87 18.81 3.87
N TRP A 66 4.97 18.41 3.24
CA TRP A 66 6.07 17.72 3.90
C TRP A 66 6.76 18.62 4.94
N LYS A 67 7.04 19.88 4.61
CA LYS A 67 7.62 20.86 5.55
C LYS A 67 6.70 21.16 6.73
N LEU A 68 5.40 21.28 6.49
CA LEU A 68 4.41 21.43 7.57
C LEU A 68 4.43 20.22 8.50
N PHE A 69 4.46 19.02 7.93
CA PHE A 69 4.55 17.76 8.68
C PHE A 69 5.82 17.71 9.56
N ASP A 70 6.99 18.04 9.00
CA ASP A 70 8.25 18.05 9.73
C ASP A 70 8.27 19.09 10.87
N THR A 71 7.57 20.21 10.69
CA THR A 71 7.47 21.28 11.70
C THR A 71 6.52 20.90 12.85
N GLU A 72 5.39 20.24 12.54
CA GLU A 72 4.36 19.88 13.53
C GLU A 72 4.68 18.61 14.32
N LYS A 73 5.43 17.66 13.73
CA LYS A 73 5.76 16.36 14.35
C LYS A 73 7.25 16.23 14.64
N ALA A 74 7.84 17.26 15.24
CA ALA A 74 9.13 17.13 15.91
C ALA A 74 9.07 15.93 16.86
N TRP A 75 9.76 14.87 16.46
CA TRP A 75 9.78 13.52 17.02
C TRP A 75 9.49 13.47 18.52
N GLU A 76 8.37 12.87 18.93
CA GLU A 76 8.27 12.44 20.32
C GLU A 76 9.40 11.41 20.54
N PRO A 77 10.28 11.61 21.53
CA PRO A 77 11.27 10.60 21.87
C PRO A 77 10.54 9.37 22.38
N ILE A 78 10.51 8.35 21.53
CA ILE A 78 9.93 7.05 21.83
C ILE A 78 11.04 6.22 22.49
N ASN A 79 10.86 5.86 23.76
CA ASN A 79 11.70 4.85 24.40
C ASN A 79 11.39 3.49 23.77
N LEU A 80 12.24 3.07 22.83
CA LEU A 80 12.12 1.81 22.08
C LEU A 80 12.51 0.57 22.89
N ASP A 81 13.16 0.77 24.04
CA ASP A 81 13.68 -0.30 24.89
C ASP A 81 12.57 -1.13 25.57
N GLU A 82 11.36 -0.59 25.67
CA GLU A 82 10.22 -1.28 26.29
C GLU A 82 9.33 -2.03 25.29
N THR A 83 9.44 -1.72 23.98
CA THR A 83 8.51 -2.25 22.97
C THR A 83 9.08 -3.45 22.24
N GLN A 84 8.59 -4.64 22.60
CA GLN A 84 8.94 -5.89 21.91
C GLN A 84 8.16 -6.03 20.60
N LEU A 85 8.81 -6.57 19.57
CA LEU A 85 8.10 -6.94 18.33
C LEU A 85 7.26 -8.20 18.56
N PRO A 86 6.13 -8.38 17.86
CA PRO A 86 5.36 -9.61 17.94
C PRO A 86 6.19 -10.88 17.66
N LYS A 87 7.22 -10.80 16.82
CA LYS A 87 8.16 -11.92 16.61
C LYS A 87 8.84 -12.41 17.89
N GLU A 88 9.04 -11.55 18.88
CA GLU A 88 9.71 -11.87 20.15
C GLU A 88 8.75 -12.54 21.14
N SER A 89 7.44 -12.27 21.04
CA SER A 89 6.42 -12.87 21.93
C SER A 89 5.74 -14.12 21.33
N TYR A 90 5.64 -14.22 20.01
CA TYR A 90 4.95 -15.33 19.33
C TYR A 90 5.94 -16.36 18.78
N GLN A 91 5.68 -17.64 19.06
CA GLN A 91 6.49 -18.76 18.54
C GLN A 91 6.45 -18.87 17.00
N SER A 92 5.38 -18.38 16.36
CA SER A 92 5.28 -18.37 14.90
C SER A 92 4.49 -17.19 14.34
N LYS A 93 4.88 -16.73 13.14
CA LYS A 93 4.11 -15.73 12.38
C LYS A 93 2.68 -16.20 12.11
N PHE A 94 2.50 -17.51 11.89
CA PHE A 94 1.19 -18.10 11.63
C PHE A 94 0.25 -17.95 12.84
N THR A 95 0.73 -18.16 14.06
CA THR A 95 -0.07 -17.97 15.28
C THR A 95 -0.49 -16.51 15.47
N TRP A 96 0.39 -15.56 15.18
CA TRP A 96 0.07 -14.13 15.23
C TRP A 96 -0.99 -13.75 14.19
N VAL A 97 -0.82 -14.22 12.95
CA VAL A 97 -1.80 -14.05 11.87
C VAL A 97 -3.15 -14.62 12.30
N LEU A 98 -3.21 -15.90 12.71
CA LEU A 98 -4.45 -16.56 13.12
C LEU A 98 -5.16 -15.84 14.25
N LYS A 99 -4.46 -15.47 15.34
CA LYS A 99 -5.06 -14.74 16.48
C LYS A 99 -5.80 -13.50 16.00
N ARG A 100 -5.22 -12.78 15.04
CA ARG A 100 -5.78 -11.55 14.49
C ARG A 100 -6.92 -11.79 13.51
N PHE A 101 -6.82 -12.83 12.68
CA PHE A 101 -7.90 -13.31 11.83
C PHE A 101 -9.13 -13.67 12.65
N PHE A 102 -8.95 -14.44 13.73
CA PHE A 102 -10.03 -14.82 14.64
C PHE A 102 -10.54 -13.65 15.49
N SER A 103 -9.72 -12.64 15.80
CA SER A 103 -10.20 -11.47 16.55
C SER A 103 -11.13 -10.56 15.73
N HIS A 104 -10.91 -10.43 14.42
CA HIS A 104 -11.63 -9.46 13.58
C HIS A 104 -12.60 -10.07 12.56
N LEU A 105 -12.39 -11.31 12.13
CA LEU A 105 -13.09 -11.93 11.00
C LEU A 105 -13.73 -13.27 11.35
N PHE A 106 -13.80 -13.63 12.64
CA PHE A 106 -14.33 -14.94 13.07
C PHE A 106 -15.78 -15.16 12.67
N LEU A 107 -16.65 -14.17 12.87
CA LEU A 107 -18.06 -14.32 12.53
C LEU A 107 -18.30 -14.45 11.01
N PRO A 108 -17.71 -13.60 10.14
CA PRO A 108 -17.74 -13.83 8.70
C PRO A 108 -17.18 -15.19 8.27
N LEU A 109 -16.07 -15.63 8.89
CA LEU A 109 -15.43 -16.90 8.56
C LEU A 109 -16.33 -18.09 8.91
N ILE A 110 -16.99 -18.08 10.07
CA ILE A 110 -17.93 -19.14 10.47
C ILE A 110 -19.08 -19.23 9.46
N LEU A 111 -19.69 -18.09 9.11
CA LEU A 111 -20.78 -18.07 8.13
C LEU A 111 -20.33 -18.61 6.77
N GLN A 112 -19.13 -18.25 6.33
CA GLN A 112 -18.55 -18.73 5.07
C GLN A 112 -18.21 -20.23 5.12
N CYS A 113 -17.75 -20.74 6.26
CA CYS A 113 -17.53 -22.17 6.47
C CYS A 113 -18.84 -22.96 6.43
N LEU A 114 -19.90 -22.48 7.10
CA LEU A 114 -21.22 -23.10 7.07
C LEU A 114 -21.80 -23.10 5.64
N TYR A 115 -21.68 -21.99 4.93
CA TYR A 115 -22.06 -21.88 3.52
C TYR A 115 -21.27 -22.84 2.62
N THR A 116 -19.96 -22.96 2.84
CA THR A 116 -19.10 -23.91 2.12
C THR A 116 -19.55 -25.34 2.35
N ILE A 117 -19.81 -25.73 3.61
CA ILE A 117 -20.28 -27.07 3.97
C ILE A 117 -21.64 -27.36 3.32
N PHE A 118 -22.53 -26.37 3.27
CA PHE A 118 -23.84 -26.49 2.63
C PHE A 118 -23.73 -26.71 1.11
N ILE A 119 -22.96 -25.88 0.39
CA ILE A 119 -22.82 -25.97 -1.08
C ILE A 119 -22.07 -27.24 -1.50
N THR A 120 -21.00 -27.58 -0.78
CA THR A 120 -20.12 -28.70 -1.16
C THR A 120 -20.57 -30.03 -0.55
N ARG A 121 -21.79 -30.09 0.00
CA ARG A 121 -22.35 -31.27 0.69
C ARG A 121 -22.33 -32.55 -0.16
N HIS A 122 -22.42 -32.42 -1.48
CA HIS A 122 -22.37 -33.54 -2.43
C HIS A 122 -21.00 -33.72 -3.12
N SER A 123 -20.04 -32.86 -2.81
CA SER A 123 -18.66 -32.93 -3.33
C SER A 123 -17.78 -33.82 -2.46
N CYS A 124 -16.71 -34.37 -3.05
CA CYS A 124 -15.70 -35.15 -2.34
C CYS A 124 -14.88 -34.27 -1.39
N LEU A 125 -14.25 -34.89 -0.38
CA LEU A 125 -13.49 -34.21 0.68
C LEU A 125 -12.37 -33.30 0.14
N LEU A 126 -11.70 -33.71 -0.93
CA LEU A 126 -10.62 -32.93 -1.55
C LEU A 126 -11.11 -31.56 -2.04
N ILE A 127 -12.28 -31.51 -2.68
CA ILE A 127 -12.87 -30.26 -3.16
C ILE A 127 -13.18 -29.35 -1.97
N ARG A 128 -13.71 -29.90 -0.87
CA ARG A 128 -14.03 -29.12 0.34
C ARG A 128 -12.78 -28.50 0.96
N ILE A 129 -11.72 -29.30 1.11
CA ILE A 129 -10.44 -28.85 1.66
C ILE A 129 -9.83 -27.77 0.76
N SER A 130 -9.84 -27.97 -0.56
CA SER A 130 -9.31 -26.98 -1.51
C SER A 130 -10.08 -25.65 -1.45
N HIS A 131 -11.40 -25.69 -1.34
CA HIS A 131 -12.23 -24.50 -1.24
C HIS A 131 -11.98 -23.74 0.07
N LEU A 132 -11.91 -24.44 1.20
CA LEU A 132 -11.57 -23.83 2.49
C LEU A 132 -10.18 -23.17 2.45
N GLY A 133 -9.20 -23.83 1.84
CA GLY A 133 -7.86 -23.26 1.63
C GLY A 133 -7.90 -21.99 0.78
N PHE A 134 -8.64 -22.00 -0.34
CA PHE A 134 -8.81 -20.83 -1.20
C PHE A 134 -9.47 -19.66 -0.46
N VAL A 135 -10.54 -19.92 0.28
CA VAL A 135 -11.24 -18.91 1.10
C VAL A 135 -10.28 -18.30 2.13
N LEU A 136 -9.49 -19.13 2.83
CA LEU A 136 -8.49 -18.65 3.78
C LEU A 136 -7.46 -17.72 3.11
N LEU A 137 -6.93 -18.08 1.94
CA LEU A 137 -5.99 -17.25 1.18
C LEU A 137 -6.61 -15.91 0.77
N MET A 138 -7.88 -15.92 0.33
CA MET A 138 -8.62 -14.70 -0.02
C MET A 138 -8.78 -13.77 1.17
N TYR A 139 -9.10 -14.30 2.36
CA TYR A 139 -9.16 -13.50 3.57
C TYR A 139 -7.78 -12.95 3.97
N ILE A 140 -6.72 -13.74 3.83
CA ILE A 140 -5.33 -13.27 4.03
C ILE A 140 -5.01 -12.08 3.13
N TYR A 141 -5.34 -12.19 1.84
CA TYR A 141 -5.14 -11.11 0.88
C TYR A 141 -5.95 -9.86 1.22
N PHE A 142 -7.25 -10.04 1.53
CA PHE A 142 -8.16 -8.95 1.90
C PHE A 142 -7.68 -8.19 3.14
N PHE A 143 -7.24 -8.92 4.17
CA PHE A 143 -6.69 -8.33 5.37
C PHE A 143 -5.44 -7.48 5.10
N GLN A 144 -4.53 -7.96 4.25
CA GLN A 144 -3.35 -7.18 3.88
C GLN A 144 -3.73 -5.88 3.14
N ASN A 145 -4.81 -5.88 2.35
CA ASN A 145 -5.35 -4.67 1.73
C ASN A 145 -5.97 -3.71 2.76
N ILE A 146 -6.77 -4.22 3.71
CA ILE A 146 -7.33 -3.38 4.78
C ILE A 146 -6.21 -2.70 5.58
N ARG A 147 -5.14 -3.45 5.88
CA ARG A 147 -3.99 -2.90 6.61
C ARG A 147 -3.33 -1.73 5.86
N GLY A 148 -3.23 -1.81 4.54
CA GLY A 148 -2.77 -0.69 3.70
C GLY A 148 -3.74 0.48 3.68
N ALA A 149 -5.05 0.19 3.66
CA ALA A 149 -6.11 1.19 3.62
C ALA A 149 -6.33 1.91 4.96
N SER A 150 -6.01 1.29 6.10
CA SER A 150 -6.18 1.91 7.42
C SER A 150 -5.25 3.10 7.65
N MET A 151 -4.13 3.19 6.93
CA MET A 151 -3.20 4.31 7.05
C MET A 151 -3.65 5.48 6.17
N LYS A 152 -4.09 6.56 6.81
CA LYS A 152 -4.26 7.88 6.17
C LYS A 152 -2.92 8.44 5.68
N MET A 153 -2.98 9.46 4.84
CA MET A 153 -1.80 10.11 4.24
C MET A 153 -0.78 10.56 5.29
N GLU A 154 -1.23 11.17 6.40
CA GLU A 154 -0.36 11.61 7.50
C GLU A 154 0.46 10.46 8.14
N HIS A 155 -0.13 9.27 8.28
CA HIS A 155 0.56 8.10 8.85
C HIS A 155 1.50 7.47 7.84
N LYS A 156 1.18 7.57 6.55
CA LYS A 156 2.07 7.16 5.45
C LYS A 156 3.28 8.09 5.35
N MET A 157 3.10 9.40 5.53
CA MET A 157 4.20 10.36 5.62
C MET A 157 5.08 10.08 6.84
N GLN A 158 4.49 9.83 8.02
CA GLN A 158 5.25 9.41 9.21
C GLN A 158 6.04 8.12 8.97
N TYR A 159 5.43 7.14 8.31
CA TYR A 159 6.10 5.89 7.97
C TYR A 159 7.32 6.12 7.07
N LEU A 160 7.18 6.91 6.01
CA LEU A 160 8.27 7.25 5.10
C LEU A 160 9.37 8.06 5.79
N SER A 161 8.99 9.06 6.60
CA SER A 161 9.95 9.85 7.40
C SER A 161 10.74 8.97 8.38
N THR A 162 10.07 8.00 9.02
CA THR A 162 10.71 7.03 9.92
C THR A 162 11.67 6.13 9.17
N ILE A 163 11.32 5.68 7.96
CA ILE A 163 12.23 4.91 7.11
C ILE A 163 13.47 5.74 6.76
N THR A 164 13.32 6.97 6.27
CA THR A 164 14.45 7.81 5.85
C THR A 164 15.43 8.05 7.00
N ASN A 165 14.92 8.28 8.21
CA ASN A 165 15.78 8.54 9.38
C ASN A 165 16.46 7.28 9.93
N GLU A 166 15.80 6.12 9.89
CA GLU A 166 16.35 4.85 10.40
C GLU A 166 17.26 4.14 9.38
N GLN A 167 17.11 4.43 8.09
CA GLN A 167 17.91 3.83 7.02
C GLN A 167 19.36 4.34 7.01
N GLU A 168 19.65 5.43 7.72
CA GLU A 168 21.02 5.88 8.01
C GLU A 168 21.76 4.96 9.01
N THR A 169 21.05 4.02 9.67
CA THR A 169 21.57 3.15 10.73
C THR A 169 21.42 1.64 10.43
N GLY A 170 22.12 1.13 9.41
CA GLY A 170 22.52 -0.30 9.29
C GLY A 170 21.42 -1.37 9.08
N ALA A 171 21.84 -2.65 9.03
CA ALA A 171 21.03 -3.81 8.61
C ALA A 171 19.83 -4.16 9.52
N ASP A 172 19.80 -3.67 10.77
CA ASP A 172 18.69 -3.86 11.72
C ASP A 172 17.62 -2.75 11.67
N GLY A 173 17.76 -1.75 10.77
CA GLY A 173 16.88 -0.58 10.71
C GLY A 173 15.40 -0.92 10.53
N TRP A 174 15.05 -1.96 9.76
CA TRP A 174 13.65 -2.34 9.55
C TRP A 174 12.93 -2.82 10.82
N ASN A 175 13.64 -3.46 11.75
CA ASN A 175 13.06 -3.85 13.02
C ASN A 175 12.76 -2.61 13.88
N GLN A 176 13.65 -1.61 13.85
CA GLN A 176 13.45 -0.35 14.57
C GLN A 176 12.29 0.46 13.98
N VAL A 177 12.20 0.56 12.64
CA VAL A 177 11.07 1.16 11.94
C VAL A 177 9.77 0.46 12.33
N ALA A 178 9.75 -0.87 12.34
CA ALA A 178 8.57 -1.65 12.73
C ALA A 178 8.12 -1.35 14.17
N ARG A 179 9.06 -1.28 15.13
CA ARG A 179 8.77 -0.94 16.53
C ARG A 179 8.20 0.48 16.68
N ARG A 180 8.89 1.49 16.13
CA ARG A 180 8.43 2.89 16.16
C ARG A 180 7.02 3.02 15.59
N MET A 181 6.78 2.38 14.44
CA MET A 181 5.51 2.50 13.74
C MET A 181 4.38 1.75 14.42
N ASN A 182 4.65 0.58 15.02
CA ASN A 182 3.67 -0.13 15.82
C ASN A 182 3.16 0.73 16.98
N MET A 183 4.08 1.34 17.72
CA MET A 183 3.72 2.18 18.85
C MET A 183 3.03 3.48 18.40
N TYR A 184 3.52 4.11 17.34
CA TYR A 184 2.88 5.29 16.74
C TYR A 184 1.42 4.99 16.34
N LEU A 185 1.19 3.92 15.58
CA LEU A 185 -0.14 3.56 15.09
C LEU A 185 -1.10 3.16 16.22
N PHE A 186 -0.58 2.58 17.30
CA PHE A 186 -1.35 2.31 18.51
C PHE A 186 -1.73 3.59 19.24
N ARG A 187 -0.78 4.49 19.52
CA ARG A 187 -1.03 5.79 20.20
C ARG A 187 -2.04 6.65 19.43
N GLN A 188 -1.91 6.69 18.11
CA GLN A 188 -2.81 7.42 17.22
C GLN A 188 -4.17 6.73 17.02
N LYS A 189 -4.42 5.59 17.68
CA LYS A 189 -5.64 4.77 17.58
C LYS A 189 -6.00 4.36 16.14
N VAL A 190 -5.01 4.37 15.25
CA VAL A 190 -5.13 3.86 13.88
C VAL A 190 -5.25 2.35 13.91
N TRP A 191 -4.54 1.73 14.87
CA TRP A 191 -4.60 0.30 15.12
C TRP A 191 -4.93 0.00 16.59
N LYS A 192 -5.62 -1.12 16.83
CA LYS A 192 -6.13 -1.48 18.17
C LYS A 192 -5.05 -1.93 19.16
N ASN A 193 -3.88 -2.31 18.68
CA ASN A 193 -2.78 -2.83 19.48
C ASN A 193 -1.42 -2.49 18.87
N GLU A 194 -0.35 -2.72 19.62
CA GLU A 194 1.06 -2.47 19.23
C GLU A 194 1.62 -3.53 18.26
N GLU A 195 0.75 -4.27 17.57
CA GLU A 195 1.16 -5.39 16.73
C GLU A 195 0.83 -5.09 15.26
N PHE A 196 1.07 -3.90 14.73
CA PHE A 196 0.73 -3.61 13.32
C PHE A 196 1.59 -4.40 12.33
N PHE A 197 2.91 -4.35 12.54
CA PHE A 197 3.94 -5.14 11.89
C PHE A 197 4.40 -6.27 12.80
N PHE A 198 4.62 -7.45 12.22
CA PHE A 198 5.11 -8.61 12.96
C PHE A 198 6.62 -8.53 13.26
N ASP A 199 7.40 -8.12 12.26
CA ASP A 199 8.85 -7.94 12.30
C ASP A 199 9.30 -6.95 11.21
N GLY A 200 10.61 -6.66 11.16
CA GLY A 200 11.19 -5.80 10.13
C GLY A 200 10.99 -6.34 8.70
N ILE A 201 10.96 -7.65 8.50
CA ILE A 201 10.69 -8.25 7.18
C ILE A 201 9.24 -7.96 6.75
N ASP A 202 8.27 -8.07 7.66
CA ASP A 202 6.87 -7.73 7.41
C ASP A 202 6.69 -6.23 7.14
N CYS A 203 7.46 -5.39 7.82
CA CYS A 203 7.51 -3.95 7.58
C CYS A 203 8.08 -3.64 6.19
N GLN A 204 9.22 -4.23 5.82
CA GLN A 204 9.81 -4.05 4.48
C GLN A 204 8.87 -4.50 3.37
N ARG A 205 8.24 -5.68 3.49
CA ARG A 205 7.26 -6.16 2.49
C ARG A 205 6.06 -5.24 2.36
N PHE A 206 5.65 -4.60 3.46
CA PHE A 206 4.58 -3.60 3.42
C PHE A 206 5.00 -2.36 2.64
N PHE A 207 6.23 -1.89 2.84
CA PHE A 207 6.82 -0.81 2.05
C PHE A 207 6.86 -1.18 0.56
N GLU A 208 7.38 -2.36 0.23
CA GLU A 208 7.45 -2.85 -1.16
C GLU A 208 6.07 -2.93 -1.81
N ARG A 209 5.07 -3.49 -1.12
CA ARG A 209 3.72 -3.64 -1.65
C ARG A 209 3.00 -2.30 -1.84
N ASN A 210 3.08 -1.40 -0.86
CA ASN A 210 2.23 -0.20 -0.82
C ASN A 210 2.90 1.05 -1.41
N PHE A 211 4.23 1.09 -1.48
CA PHE A 211 4.98 2.27 -1.91
C PHE A 211 5.85 1.98 -3.14
N VAL A 212 6.51 0.81 -3.21
CA VAL A 212 7.35 0.46 -4.37
C VAL A 212 6.53 -0.12 -5.52
N GLY A 213 5.47 -0.88 -5.24
CA GLY A 213 4.55 -1.38 -6.26
C GLY A 213 3.94 -0.27 -7.11
N LEU A 214 3.75 0.91 -6.52
CA LEU A 214 3.30 2.14 -7.22
C LEU A 214 4.35 2.68 -8.21
N LEU A 215 5.64 2.41 -7.97
CA LEU A 215 6.75 2.80 -8.84
C LEU A 215 7.10 1.69 -9.87
N SER A 216 6.78 0.44 -9.55
CA SER A 216 7.15 -0.75 -10.33
C SER A 216 6.02 -1.33 -11.19
N SER A 217 4.95 -0.59 -11.48
CA SER A 217 3.85 -0.97 -12.39
C SER A 217 4.28 -1.37 -13.84
N LYS A 218 5.59 -1.46 -14.11
CA LYS A 218 6.14 -1.86 -15.40
C LYS A 218 7.42 -2.69 -15.25
N ARG A 219 7.35 -3.87 -14.62
CA ARG A 219 8.31 -4.95 -14.91
C ARG A 219 7.71 -6.22 -15.52
N VAL A 220 6.39 -6.26 -15.76
CA VAL A 220 5.73 -7.41 -16.41
C VAL A 220 4.96 -6.96 -17.64
N THR A 221 5.67 -6.49 -18.67
CA THR A 221 5.14 -6.38 -20.04
C THR A 221 6.24 -6.47 -21.12
N TYR A 222 7.39 -7.09 -20.83
CA TYR A 222 8.33 -7.50 -21.88
C TYR A 222 9.01 -8.82 -21.51
N SER A 223 8.25 -9.91 -21.63
CA SER A 223 8.80 -11.23 -21.90
C SER A 223 7.76 -12.01 -22.70
N GLY A 224 7.44 -11.46 -23.86
CA GLY A 224 6.74 -12.16 -24.92
C GLY A 224 7.65 -12.20 -26.14
N VAL A 225 7.85 -13.42 -26.65
CA VAL A 225 8.33 -13.73 -28.00
C VAL A 225 9.84 -13.63 -28.22
N THR A 226 10.51 -14.77 -28.13
CA THR A 226 11.49 -15.14 -29.16
C THR A 226 11.05 -16.48 -29.72
N ILE A 227 10.40 -16.41 -30.88
CA ILE A 227 10.26 -17.51 -31.82
C ILE A 227 11.65 -17.74 -32.41
N CYS A 228 12.16 -18.96 -32.27
CA CYS A 228 12.88 -19.70 -33.30
C CYS A 228 12.42 -21.15 -33.18
#